data_AF-A0A7Z0RTC5-F1
#
_entry.id   AF-A0A7Z0RTC5-F1
#
_cell.length_a   1.000
_cell.length_b   1.000
_cell.length_c   1.000
_cell.angle_alpha   90.00
_cell.angle_beta   90.00
_cell.angle_gamma   90.00
#
_symmetry.space_group_name_H-M   'P 1'
#
loop_
_entity.id
_entity.type
_entity.pdbx_description
1 polymer ?
#
loop_
_entity_poly.entity_id
_entity_poly.type
_entity_poly.pdbx_seq_one_letter_code
_entity_poly.pdbx_strand_id
1 'polypeptide(L)'
;MKTKDIVAILRSEKYYRNVVRLHNLESGNVDVSEVQNNTHGNSTERRVIKKITDKEYLKALKYCTAIDNMLKNLTEREYLVYVHRYRYGFQPFRIAYEIQWSEATVWQDLKKIHCKFIENIDFRVYN
;
A
#
# COMPACT_ATOMS: atom_id res chain seq x y z
N MET A 1 6.81 -4.00 14.76
CA MET A 1 5.64 -3.16 14.46
C MET A 1 4.46 -3.65 15.30
N LYS A 2 3.70 -2.76 15.96
CA LYS A 2 2.57 -3.21 16.81
C LYS A 2 1.35 -3.51 15.94
N THR A 3 0.46 -4.38 16.40
CA THR A 3 -0.78 -4.73 15.68
C THR A 3 -1.63 -3.52 15.32
N LYS A 4 -1.70 -2.52 16.20
CA LYS A 4 -2.43 -1.26 15.95
C LYS A 4 -1.88 -0.51 14.73
N ASP A 5 -0.56 -0.50 14.56
CA ASP A 5 0.11 0.17 13.44
C ASP A 5 -0.19 -0.55 12.11
N ILE A 6 -0.15 -1.90 12.12
CA ILE A 6 -0.51 -2.72 10.96
C ILE A 6 -1.93 -2.42 10.52
N VAL A 7 -2.88 -2.44 11.46
CA VAL A 7 -4.30 -2.18 11.17
C VAL A 7 -4.49 -0.77 10.60
N ALA A 8 -3.82 0.24 11.16
CA ALA A 8 -3.88 1.60 10.65
C ALA A 8 -3.33 1.72 9.23
N ILE A 9 -2.21 1.06 8.93
CA ILE A 9 -1.61 1.04 7.59
C ILE A 9 -2.55 0.36 6.58
N LEU A 10 -3.03 -0.85 6.87
CA LEU A 10 -3.89 -1.61 5.95
C LEU A 10 -5.23 -0.91 5.69
N ARG A 11 -5.82 -0.25 6.70
CA ARG A 11 -7.03 0.59 6.51
C ARG A 11 -6.77 1.83 5.65
N SER A 12 -5.53 2.31 5.62
CA SER A 12 -5.11 3.48 4.86
C SER A 12 -4.61 3.15 3.46
N GLU A 13 -4.84 1.91 2.96
CA GLU A 13 -4.44 1.46 1.62
C GLU A 13 -4.82 2.48 0.54
N LYS A 14 -6.07 2.96 0.55
CA LYS A 14 -6.57 3.94 -0.44
C LYS A 14 -5.80 5.26 -0.40
N TYR A 15 -5.44 5.73 0.79
CA TYR A 15 -4.66 6.96 0.96
C TYR A 15 -3.26 6.79 0.34
N TYR A 16 -2.54 5.71 0.68
CA TYR A 16 -1.20 5.49 0.13
C TYR A 16 -1.22 5.32 -1.40
N ARG A 17 -2.22 4.61 -1.94
CA ARG A 17 -2.40 4.51 -3.40
C ARG A 17 -2.66 5.88 -4.04
N ASN A 18 -3.42 6.75 -3.38
CA ASN A 18 -3.64 8.11 -3.85
C ASN A 18 -2.36 8.95 -3.85
N VAL A 19 -1.54 8.87 -2.80
CA VAL A 19 -0.24 9.57 -2.74
C VAL A 19 0.65 9.13 -3.91
N VAL A 20 0.79 7.82 -4.14
CA VAL A 20 1.57 7.27 -5.27
C VAL A 20 1.00 7.75 -6.61
N ARG A 21 -0.33 7.75 -6.77
CA ARG A 21 -1.00 8.20 -8.00
C ARG A 21 -0.79 9.68 -8.26
N LEU A 22 -0.99 10.54 -7.27
CA LEU A 22 -0.81 11.98 -7.38
C LEU A 22 0.63 12.33 -7.73
N HIS A 23 1.60 11.71 -7.06
CA HIS A 23 3.01 11.92 -7.37
C HIS A 23 3.35 11.51 -8.82
N ASN A 24 2.74 10.44 -9.34
CA ASN A 24 2.90 10.04 -10.74
C ASN A 24 2.25 11.01 -11.73
N LEU A 25 1.07 11.56 -11.40
CA LEU A 25 0.38 12.57 -12.21
C LEU A 25 1.14 13.90 -12.23
N GLU A 26 1.62 14.37 -11.08
CA GLU A 26 2.48 15.55 -10.98
C GLU A 26 3.77 15.36 -11.76
N SER A 27 4.33 14.15 -11.78
CA SER A 27 5.50 13.83 -12.60
C SER A 27 5.18 13.76 -14.10
N GLY A 28 3.91 13.61 -14.50
CA GLY A 28 3.46 13.60 -15.89
C GLY A 28 3.12 14.99 -16.44
N ASN A 29 2.64 15.90 -15.58
CA ASN A 29 2.07 17.19 -15.96
C ASN A 29 3.07 18.37 -16.03
N VAL A 30 4.39 18.14 -15.95
CA VAL A 30 5.38 19.24 -15.98
C VAL A 30 5.72 19.72 -17.41
N ASP A 31 5.13 19.16 -18.47
CA ASP A 31 5.43 19.55 -19.86
C ASP A 31 4.22 20.11 -20.62
N VAL A 32 3.65 21.25 -20.22
CA VAL A 32 2.98 22.15 -21.18
C VAL A 32 3.02 23.61 -20.68
N SER A 33 4.21 24.20 -20.58
CA SER A 33 4.36 25.66 -20.69
C SER A 33 5.82 25.94 -21.02
N GLU A 34 6.03 26.18 -22.33
CA GLU A 34 7.11 26.95 -22.93
C GLU A 34 8.52 26.79 -22.33
N VAL A 35 9.38 26.06 -23.05
CA VAL A 35 10.68 26.56 -23.57
C VAL A 35 11.35 25.39 -24.30
N GLN A 36 11.39 25.45 -25.63
CA GLN A 36 12.37 24.71 -26.41
C GLN A 36 13.76 25.15 -25.95
N ASN A 37 14.60 24.22 -25.45
CA ASN A 37 16.07 24.20 -25.60
C ASN A 37 16.69 23.10 -24.72
N ASN A 38 17.26 22.05 -25.34
CA ASN A 38 18.30 21.14 -24.81
C ASN A 38 18.14 20.51 -23.39
N THR A 39 16.95 20.46 -22.79
CA THR A 39 16.73 20.12 -21.37
C THR A 39 15.94 18.82 -21.11
N HIS A 40 15.87 17.92 -22.08
CA HIS A 40 15.10 16.67 -21.92
C HIS A 40 15.76 15.67 -20.94
N GLY A 41 17.10 15.65 -20.85
CA GLY A 41 17.84 14.86 -19.84
C GLY A 41 17.67 15.40 -18.42
N ASN A 42 17.82 16.72 -18.24
CA ASN A 42 17.75 17.38 -16.93
C ASN A 42 16.35 17.35 -16.30
N SER A 43 15.27 17.42 -17.09
CA SER A 43 13.89 17.35 -16.59
C SER A 43 13.53 15.94 -16.12
N THR A 44 13.98 14.92 -16.87
CA THR A 44 13.81 13.50 -16.49
C THR A 44 14.60 13.16 -15.23
N GLU A 45 15.87 13.57 -15.15
CA GLU A 45 16.71 13.38 -13.96
C GLU A 45 16.13 14.11 -12.74
N ARG A 46 15.69 15.36 -12.86
CA ARG A 46 15.05 16.08 -11.75
C ARG A 46 13.75 15.41 -11.27
N ARG A 47 12.95 14.85 -12.18
CA ARG A 47 11.74 14.07 -11.81
C ARG A 47 12.10 12.81 -11.04
N VAL A 48 13.14 12.08 -11.48
CA VAL A 48 13.66 10.90 -10.78
C VAL A 48 14.22 11.29 -9.40
N ILE A 49 14.99 12.38 -9.31
CA ILE A 49 15.52 12.90 -8.05
C ILE A 49 14.40 13.33 -7.09
N LYS A 50 13.33 13.98 -7.57
CA LYS A 50 12.16 14.32 -6.74
C LYS A 50 11.45 13.07 -6.21
N LYS A 51 11.26 12.05 -7.06
CA LYS A 51 10.70 10.74 -6.66
C LYS A 51 11.55 10.04 -5.60
N ILE A 52 12.87 10.20 -5.65
CA ILE A 52 13.82 9.60 -4.69
C ILE A 52 13.90 10.40 -3.38
N THR A 53 13.59 11.69 -3.39
CA THR A 53 13.73 12.56 -2.22
C THR A 53 12.42 12.78 -1.45
N ASP A 54 11.26 12.55 -2.08
CA ASP A 54 9.95 12.65 -1.41
C ASP A 54 9.72 11.47 -0.45
N LYS A 55 9.91 11.75 0.84
CA LYS A 55 9.75 10.78 1.94
C LYS A 55 8.31 10.25 2.05
N GLU A 56 7.30 11.05 1.74
CA GLU A 56 5.90 10.63 1.82
C GLU A 56 5.57 9.68 0.67
N TYR A 57 6.01 10.01 -0.54
CA TYR A 57 5.89 9.12 -1.70
C TYR A 57 6.61 7.79 -1.49
N LEU A 58 7.87 7.81 -1.04
CA LEU A 58 8.63 6.58 -0.78
C LEU A 58 7.96 5.69 0.28
N LYS A 59 7.44 6.31 1.35
CA LYS A 59 6.69 5.59 2.38
C LYS A 59 5.41 4.98 1.82
N ALA A 60 4.64 5.74 1.04
CA ALA A 60 3.40 5.26 0.43
C ALA A 60 3.66 4.14 -0.59
N LEU A 61 4.70 4.29 -1.41
CA LEU A 61 5.13 3.27 -2.37
C LEU A 61 5.50 1.98 -1.65
N LYS A 62 6.31 2.05 -0.59
CA LYS A 62 6.69 0.90 0.24
C LYS A 62 5.47 0.15 0.77
N TYR A 63 4.50 0.86 1.33
CA TYR A 63 3.29 0.21 1.84
C TYR A 63 2.43 -0.39 0.73
N CYS A 64 2.30 0.29 -0.42
CA CYS A 64 1.56 -0.25 -1.56
C CYS A 64 2.23 -1.54 -2.07
N THR A 65 3.55 -1.54 -2.26
CA THR A 65 4.29 -2.74 -2.69
C THR A 65 4.16 -3.88 -1.68
N ALA A 66 4.26 -3.61 -0.39
CA ALA A 66 4.09 -4.62 0.65
C ALA A 66 2.66 -5.20 0.67
N ILE A 67 1.63 -4.35 0.50
CA ILE A 67 0.23 -4.79 0.38
C ILE A 67 0.06 -5.65 -0.88
N ASP A 68 0.55 -5.20 -2.04
CA ASP A 68 0.37 -5.93 -3.30
C ASP A 68 1.05 -7.30 -3.27
N ASN A 69 2.26 -7.40 -2.72
CA ASN A 69 2.96 -8.68 -2.58
C ASN A 69 2.30 -9.60 -1.56
N MET A 70 1.80 -9.05 -0.44
CA MET A 70 1.00 -9.81 0.51
C MET A 70 -0.26 -10.35 -0.15
N LEU A 71 -1.02 -9.51 -0.86
CA LEU A 71 -2.28 -9.87 -1.52
C LEU A 71 -2.11 -11.00 -2.55
N LYS A 72 -1.03 -10.98 -3.34
CA LYS A 72 -0.70 -12.06 -4.29
C LYS A 72 -0.48 -13.42 -3.63
N ASN A 73 -0.08 -13.43 -2.36
CA ASN A 73 0.23 -14.62 -1.59
C ASN A 73 -0.88 -15.01 -0.59
N LEU A 74 -2.02 -14.34 -0.63
CA LEU A 74 -3.18 -14.73 0.16
C LEU A 74 -3.92 -15.87 -0.52
N THR A 75 -4.40 -16.82 0.29
CA THR A 75 -5.47 -17.73 -0.16
C THR A 75 -6.75 -16.94 -0.44
N GLU A 76 -7.66 -17.48 -1.23
CA GLU A 76 -8.95 -16.86 -1.52
C GLU A 76 -9.70 -16.46 -0.23
N ARG A 77 -9.68 -17.36 0.76
CA ARG A 77 -10.27 -17.11 2.07
C ARG A 77 -9.61 -15.94 2.81
N GLU A 78 -8.29 -15.91 2.90
CA GLU A 78 -7.57 -14.79 3.54
C GLU A 78 -7.84 -13.48 2.79
N TYR A 79 -7.95 -13.51 1.47
CA TYR A 79 -8.30 -12.35 0.65
C TYR A 79 -9.70 -11.82 0.99
N LEU A 80 -10.71 -12.68 1.14
CA LEU A 80 -12.05 -12.27 1.57
C LEU A 80 -12.03 -11.62 2.96
N VAL A 81 -11.32 -12.23 3.92
CA VAL A 81 -11.12 -11.66 5.27
C VAL A 81 -10.44 -10.29 5.19
N TYR A 82 -9.41 -10.15 4.35
CA TYR A 82 -8.74 -8.88 4.11
C TYR A 82 -9.71 -7.80 3.61
N VAL A 83 -10.47 -8.11 2.56
CA VAL A 83 -11.40 -7.16 1.93
C VAL A 83 -12.45 -6.68 2.93
N HIS A 84 -13.13 -7.60 3.62
CA HIS A 84 -14.15 -7.22 4.59
C HIS A 84 -13.57 -6.43 5.77
N ARG A 85 -12.37 -6.80 6.26
CA ARG A 85 -11.78 -6.11 7.41
C ARG A 85 -11.26 -4.72 7.07
N TYR A 86 -10.50 -4.58 5.98
CA TYR A 86 -9.71 -3.38 5.71
C TYR A 86 -10.34 -2.45 4.68
N ARG A 87 -11.13 -2.97 3.73
CA ARG A 87 -11.82 -2.15 2.73
C ARG A 87 -13.25 -1.81 3.13
N TYR A 88 -13.98 -2.75 3.75
CA TYR A 88 -15.34 -2.50 4.25
C TYR A 88 -15.43 -2.17 5.74
N GLY A 89 -14.35 -2.35 6.50
CA GLY A 89 -14.29 -1.96 7.90
C GLY A 89 -15.08 -2.85 8.86
N PHE A 90 -15.46 -4.07 8.45
CA PHE A 90 -16.25 -4.98 9.28
C PHE A 90 -15.46 -5.47 10.50
N GLN A 91 -16.20 -5.80 11.56
CA GLN A 91 -15.66 -6.46 12.75
C GLN A 91 -15.59 -7.97 12.53
N PRO A 92 -14.67 -8.70 13.19
CA PRO A 92 -14.46 -10.14 12.97
C PRO A 92 -15.72 -11.00 13.05
N PHE A 93 -16.61 -10.76 14.00
CA PHE A 93 -17.89 -11.48 14.11
C PHE A 93 -18.79 -11.29 12.87
N ARG A 94 -18.84 -10.07 12.31
CA ARG A 94 -19.63 -9.79 11.10
C ARG A 94 -18.99 -10.46 9.89
N ILE A 95 -17.67 -10.43 9.80
CA ILE A 95 -16.92 -11.12 8.74
C ILE A 95 -17.26 -12.61 8.77
N ALA A 96 -17.18 -13.24 9.95
CA ALA A 96 -17.53 -14.64 10.17
C ALA A 96 -18.96 -14.99 9.70
N TYR A 97 -19.92 -14.11 9.98
CA TYR A 97 -21.30 -14.26 9.50
C TYR A 97 -21.41 -14.19 7.96
N GLU A 98 -20.82 -13.18 7.34
CA GLU A 98 -20.91 -12.93 5.88
C GLU A 98 -20.29 -14.06 5.04
N ILE A 99 -19.18 -14.64 5.52
CA ILE A 99 -18.44 -15.70 4.81
C ILE A 99 -18.77 -17.11 5.33
N GLN A 100 -19.70 -17.23 6.27
CA GLN A 100 -20.14 -18.50 6.88
C GLN A 100 -19.00 -19.34 7.49
N TRP A 101 -18.06 -18.68 8.19
CA TRP A 101 -16.97 -19.35 8.93
C TRP A 101 -17.02 -19.05 10.42
N SER A 102 -16.27 -19.82 11.22
CA SER A 102 -16.15 -19.52 12.65
C SER A 102 -15.31 -18.27 12.90
N GLU A 103 -15.65 -17.52 13.95
CA GLU A 103 -14.91 -16.32 14.32
C GLU A 103 -13.44 -16.65 14.65
N ALA A 104 -13.17 -17.81 15.24
CA ALA A 104 -11.82 -18.30 15.50
C ALA A 104 -10.98 -18.40 14.22
N THR A 105 -11.55 -18.92 13.13
CA THR A 105 -10.88 -18.99 11.82
C THR A 105 -10.58 -17.60 11.28
N VAL A 106 -11.53 -16.66 11.40
CA VAL A 106 -11.32 -15.25 11.00
C VAL A 106 -10.16 -14.62 11.77
N TRP A 107 -10.09 -14.82 13.08
CA TRP A 107 -8.98 -14.33 13.90
C TRP A 107 -7.63 -14.93 13.49
N GLN A 108 -7.59 -16.23 13.17
CA GLN A 108 -6.38 -16.88 12.69
C GLN A 108 -5.93 -16.30 11.34
N ASP A 109 -6.85 -16.10 10.40
CA ASP A 109 -6.52 -15.53 9.10
C ASP A 109 -6.08 -14.06 9.21
N LEU A 110 -6.70 -13.27 10.10
CA LEU A 110 -6.24 -11.91 10.40
C LEU A 110 -4.79 -11.89 10.93
N LYS A 111 -4.44 -12.84 11.81
CA LYS A 111 -3.07 -12.99 12.30
C LYS A 111 -2.10 -13.34 11.18
N LYS A 112 -2.48 -14.26 10.29
CA LYS A 112 -1.66 -14.63 9.12
C LYS A 112 -1.45 -13.46 8.17
N ILE A 113 -2.51 -12.70 7.88
CA ILE A 113 -2.43 -11.48 7.06
C ILE A 113 -1.44 -10.48 7.67
N HIS A 114 -1.49 -10.26 8.99
CA HIS A 114 -0.53 -9.39 9.67
C HIS A 114 0.91 -9.88 9.55
N CYS A 115 1.15 -11.19 9.73
CA CYS A 115 2.47 -11.79 9.55
C CYS A 115 2.98 -11.61 8.12
N LYS A 116 2.17 -11.98 7.12
CA LYS A 116 2.52 -11.81 5.69
C LYS A 116 2.79 -10.35 5.33
N PHE A 117 2.03 -9.40 5.89
CA PHE A 117 2.32 -7.97 5.68
C PHE A 117 3.69 -7.58 6.23
N ILE A 118 4.04 -8.02 7.44
CA ILE A 118 5.34 -7.73 8.06
C ILE A 118 6.48 -8.39 7.27
N GLU A 119 6.28 -9.59 6.73
CA GLU A 119 7.29 -10.25 5.90
C GLU A 119 7.56 -9.48 4.60
N ASN A 120 6.55 -8.81 4.06
CA ASN A 120 6.64 -8.06 2.81
C ASN A 120 7.05 -6.59 3.01
N ILE A 121 7.16 -6.12 4.26
CA ILE A 121 7.57 -4.75 4.55
C ILE A 121 9.09 -4.72 4.78
N ASP A 122 9.86 -4.51 3.71
CA ASP A 122 11.33 -4.48 3.82
C ASP A 122 11.79 -3.24 4.60
N PHE A 123 12.43 -3.44 5.75
CA PHE A 123 13.00 -2.38 6.59
C PHE A 123 14.43 -1.98 6.19
N ARG A 124 15.07 -2.69 5.25
CA ARG A 124 16.52 -2.57 5.01
C ARG A 124 16.94 -1.52 3.99
N VAL A 125 16.02 -0.88 3.27
CA VAL A 125 16.39 -0.17 2.03
C VAL A 125 16.89 1.28 2.24
N TYR A 126 16.72 1.93 3.40
CA TYR A 126 17.06 3.36 3.53
C TYR A 126 17.54 3.81 4.93
N ASN A 127 18.62 3.22 5.43
CA ASN A 127 19.48 3.86 6.43
C ASN A 127 20.63 4.57 5.72
#